data_AF-A0A925P3W5-F1
#
_entry.id   AF-A0A925P3W5-F1
#
_cell.length_a   1.000
_cell.length_b   1.000
_cell.length_c   1.000
_cell.angle_alpha   90.00
_cell.angle_beta   90.00
_cell.angle_gamma   90.00
#
_symmetry.space_group_name_H-M   'P 1'
#
loop_
_entity.id
_entity.type
_entity.pdbx_description
1 polymer ?
#
loop_
_entity_poly.entity_id
_entity_poly.type
_entity_poly.pdbx_seq_one_letter_code
_entity_poly.pdbx_strand_id
1 'polypeptide(L)'
;IDVNTGGFVGGRNFDDTIFKTNLEAAQVIARQLRLRNLGGIIIIDFIDMDNEVHRNAVISEFKKALLPDRTRMTVNGFTHLGLVEMTRKRTRESLAHILCEPCPTCQARGEVKTAQTICYEILRELVRESRQFDAREFRILASQKVIDIFLDEDAQSLAMLEEFIAKPISLQVETIYTQEQYDIVLM
;
A
#
# COMPACT_ATOMS: atom_id res chain seq x y z
N ILE A 1 5.48 -5.96 -10.46
CA ILE A 1 6.83 -5.36 -10.48
C ILE A 1 6.76 -4.25 -11.49
N ASP A 2 7.09 -3.03 -11.09
CA ASP A 2 6.95 -1.83 -11.93
C ASP A 2 8.33 -1.35 -12.38
N VAL A 3 8.45 -0.91 -13.63
CA VAL A 3 9.70 -0.44 -14.25
C VAL A 3 9.52 1.02 -14.65
N ASN A 4 10.39 1.88 -14.13
CA ASN A 4 10.36 3.32 -14.41
C ASN A 4 11.67 3.79 -15.05
N THR A 5 11.59 4.79 -15.93
CA THR A 5 12.76 5.53 -16.42
C THR A 5 13.12 6.66 -15.46
N GLY A 6 14.38 7.09 -15.47
CA GLY A 6 14.83 8.28 -14.72
C GLY A 6 14.41 9.60 -15.40
N GLY A 7 14.34 10.69 -14.63
CA GLY A 7 13.79 11.98 -15.09
C GLY A 7 14.61 12.76 -16.14
N PHE A 8 15.72 12.24 -16.67
CA PHE A 8 16.54 12.94 -17.67
C PHE A 8 16.83 12.04 -18.88
N VAL A 9 15.91 12.04 -19.84
CA VAL A 9 16.06 11.40 -21.15
C VAL A 9 16.34 12.51 -22.16
N GLY A 10 17.62 12.68 -22.51
CA GLY A 10 18.06 13.70 -23.47
C GLY A 10 17.28 13.62 -24.79
N GLY A 11 17.02 14.77 -25.42
CA GLY A 11 16.00 14.98 -26.45
C GLY A 11 16.17 14.29 -27.81
N ARG A 12 16.90 13.18 -27.92
CA ARG A 12 16.94 12.34 -29.14
C ARG A 12 16.99 10.86 -28.75
N ASN A 13 15.90 10.15 -29.08
CA ASN A 13 15.62 8.71 -28.91
C ASN A 13 15.13 8.25 -27.53
N PHE A 14 13.92 8.68 -27.19
CA PHE A 14 13.16 8.17 -26.04
C PHE A 14 12.92 6.65 -26.15
N ASP A 15 12.55 6.15 -27.32
CA ASP A 15 12.26 4.72 -27.58
C ASP A 15 13.47 3.81 -27.30
N ASP A 16 14.67 4.23 -27.71
CA ASP A 16 15.90 3.48 -27.43
C ASP A 16 16.22 3.44 -25.93
N THR A 17 15.89 4.53 -25.22
CA THR A 17 16.13 4.60 -23.78
C THR A 17 15.14 3.72 -23.03
N ILE A 18 13.87 3.72 -23.41
CA ILE A 18 12.87 2.79 -22.90
C ILE A 18 13.33 1.35 -23.13
N PHE A 19 13.72 1.03 -24.36
CA PHE A 19 14.13 -0.32 -24.72
C PHE A 19 15.32 -0.79 -23.88
N LYS A 20 16.37 0.03 -23.74
CA LYS A 20 17.52 -0.27 -22.88
C LYS A 20 17.12 -0.44 -21.41
N THR A 21 16.27 0.44 -20.89
CA THR A 21 15.78 0.37 -19.50
C THR A 21 15.04 -0.94 -19.25
N ASN A 22 14.17 -1.36 -20.18
CA ASN A 22 13.46 -2.62 -20.08
C ASN A 22 14.39 -3.85 -20.18
N LEU A 23 15.45 -3.81 -21.01
CA LEU A 23 16.46 -4.87 -21.06
C LEU A 23 17.24 -5.00 -19.74
N GLU A 24 17.66 -3.89 -19.16
CA GLU A 24 18.31 -3.88 -17.84
C GLU A 24 17.37 -4.39 -16.74
N ALA A 25 16.13 -3.91 -16.75
CA ALA A 25 15.09 -4.35 -15.83
C ALA A 25 14.86 -5.87 -15.93
N ALA A 26 14.81 -6.45 -17.13
CA ALA A 26 14.65 -7.89 -17.32
C ALA A 26 15.74 -8.70 -16.59
N GLN A 27 17.00 -8.28 -16.70
CA GLN A 27 18.12 -8.93 -16.02
C GLN A 27 18.03 -8.80 -14.48
N VAL A 28 17.71 -7.59 -14.00
CA VAL A 28 17.58 -7.30 -12.57
C VAL A 28 16.43 -8.08 -11.96
N ILE A 29 15.27 -8.10 -12.62
CA ILE A 29 14.08 -8.83 -12.15
C ILE A 29 14.40 -10.32 -12.03
N ALA A 30 14.97 -10.94 -13.07
CA ALA A 30 15.34 -12.35 -13.02
C ALA A 30 16.31 -12.67 -11.87
N ARG A 31 17.27 -11.77 -11.60
CA ARG A 31 18.17 -11.90 -10.45
C ARG A 31 17.43 -11.75 -9.11
N GLN A 32 16.53 -10.77 -8.97
CA GLN A 32 15.78 -10.52 -7.74
C GLN A 32 14.81 -11.67 -7.41
N LEU A 33 14.19 -12.29 -8.41
CA LEU A 33 13.34 -13.47 -8.21
C LEU A 33 14.07 -14.60 -7.48
N ARG A 34 15.35 -14.83 -7.84
CA ARG A 34 16.21 -15.82 -7.18
C ARG A 34 16.63 -15.37 -5.78
N LEU A 35 17.15 -14.16 -5.66
CA LEU A 35 17.69 -13.65 -4.39
C LEU A 35 16.62 -13.54 -3.29
N ARG A 36 15.41 -13.14 -3.67
CA ARG A 36 14.27 -12.99 -2.75
C ARG A 36 13.39 -14.24 -2.66
N ASN A 37 13.73 -15.28 -3.42
CA ASN A 37 12.94 -16.50 -3.57
C ASN A 37 11.44 -16.22 -3.82
N LEU A 38 11.15 -15.32 -4.77
CA LEU A 38 9.77 -14.97 -5.10
C LEU A 38 9.12 -16.09 -5.93
N GLY A 39 7.89 -16.44 -5.61
CA GLY A 39 7.16 -17.50 -6.31
C GLY A 39 5.65 -17.30 -6.25
N GLY A 40 4.94 -17.99 -7.12
CA GLY A 40 3.54 -17.77 -7.45
C GLY A 40 3.41 -17.06 -8.80
N ILE A 41 2.29 -16.38 -8.98
CA ILE A 41 2.04 -15.50 -10.12
C ILE A 41 2.82 -14.21 -9.91
N ILE A 42 3.57 -13.81 -10.93
CA ILE A 42 4.34 -12.56 -10.95
C ILE A 42 3.93 -11.80 -12.21
N ILE A 43 3.54 -10.55 -12.01
CA ILE A 43 3.20 -9.62 -13.08
C ILE A 43 4.29 -8.56 -13.14
N ILE A 44 4.79 -8.33 -14.35
CA ILE A 44 5.84 -7.35 -14.62
C ILE A 44 5.27 -6.31 -15.57
N ASP A 45 5.31 -5.06 -15.14
CA ASP A 45 4.93 -3.88 -15.90
C ASP A 45 6.20 -3.27 -16.46
N PHE A 46 6.53 -3.63 -17.70
CA PHE A 46 7.63 -2.99 -18.43
C PHE A 46 7.10 -1.70 -19.05
N ILE A 47 7.98 -0.72 -19.23
CA ILE A 47 7.60 0.54 -19.87
C ILE A 47 7.08 0.26 -21.28
N ASP A 48 5.99 0.90 -21.67
CA ASP A 48 5.33 0.71 -22.97
C ASP A 48 6.31 0.88 -24.15
N MET A 49 6.19 -0.02 -25.13
CA MET A 49 7.00 -0.02 -26.34
C MET A 49 6.09 -0.26 -27.55
N ASP A 50 6.08 0.67 -28.50
CA ASP A 50 5.30 0.53 -29.74
C ASP A 50 5.88 -0.53 -30.69
N ASN A 51 7.19 -0.74 -30.66
CA ASN A 51 7.87 -1.66 -31.54
C ASN A 51 7.80 -3.11 -31.04
N GLU A 52 7.15 -3.98 -31.81
CA GLU A 52 7.05 -5.41 -31.52
C GLU A 52 8.42 -6.10 -31.44
N VAL A 53 9.40 -5.65 -32.23
CA VAL A 53 10.78 -6.16 -32.17
C VAL A 53 11.40 -5.89 -30.80
N HIS A 54 11.17 -4.70 -30.23
CA HIS A 54 11.66 -4.35 -28.89
C HIS A 54 11.00 -5.21 -27.82
N ARG A 55 9.67 -5.39 -27.89
CA ARG A 55 8.93 -6.27 -26.97
C ARG A 55 9.46 -7.71 -27.02
N ASN A 56 9.63 -8.27 -28.21
CA ASN A 56 10.15 -9.63 -28.38
C ASN A 56 11.60 -9.76 -27.87
N ALA A 57 12.44 -8.75 -28.09
CA ALA A 57 13.80 -8.73 -27.57
C ALA A 57 13.84 -8.67 -26.04
N VAL A 58 12.99 -7.88 -25.38
CA VAL A 58 12.87 -7.84 -23.91
C VAL A 58 12.43 -9.19 -23.35
N ILE A 59 11.43 -9.84 -23.96
CA ILE A 59 11.00 -11.19 -23.53
C ILE A 59 12.13 -12.22 -23.71
N SER A 60 12.85 -12.15 -24.81
CA SER A 60 13.98 -13.05 -25.09
C SER A 60 15.10 -12.89 -24.05
N GLU A 61 15.49 -11.65 -23.77
CA GLU A 61 16.50 -11.34 -22.75
C GLU A 61 16.02 -11.75 -21.36
N PHE A 62 14.74 -11.54 -21.04
CA PHE A 62 14.16 -11.99 -19.77
C PHE A 62 14.23 -13.52 -19.61
N LYS A 63 13.82 -14.27 -20.64
CA LYS A 63 13.93 -15.75 -20.65
C LYS A 63 15.37 -16.21 -20.50
N LYS A 64 16.32 -15.54 -21.17
CA LYS A 64 17.76 -15.83 -21.05
C LYS A 64 18.28 -15.56 -19.63
N ALA A 65 17.90 -14.45 -19.01
CA ALA A 65 18.29 -14.09 -17.65
C ALA A 65 17.71 -15.03 -16.56
N LEU A 66 16.61 -15.72 -16.89
CA LEU A 66 15.98 -16.73 -16.04
C LEU A 66 16.64 -18.12 -16.13
N LEU A 67 17.42 -18.42 -17.18
CA LEU A 67 18.07 -19.74 -17.36
C LEU A 67 18.86 -20.27 -16.14
N PRO A 68 19.56 -19.44 -15.35
CA PRO A 68 20.26 -19.91 -14.16
C PRO A 68 19.33 -20.39 -13.03
N ASP A 69 18.04 -20.07 -13.08
CA ASP A 69 17.06 -20.48 -12.08
C ASP A 69 16.55 -21.90 -12.35
N ARG A 70 16.76 -22.80 -11.39
CA ARG A 70 16.35 -24.21 -11.48
C ARG A 70 14.88 -24.45 -11.13
N THR A 71 14.16 -23.41 -10.73
CA THR A 71 12.76 -23.49 -10.31
C THR A 71 11.86 -23.60 -11.54
N ARG A 72 10.92 -24.56 -11.52
CA ARG A 72 9.91 -24.66 -12.59
C ARG A 72 9.14 -23.35 -12.71
N MET A 73 9.12 -22.79 -13.92
CA MET A 73 8.44 -21.53 -14.22
C MET A 73 7.85 -21.53 -15.63
N THR A 74 6.89 -20.64 -15.86
CA THR A 74 6.35 -20.32 -17.18
C THR A 74 6.43 -18.82 -17.38
N VAL A 75 6.83 -18.36 -18.55
CA VAL A 75 6.86 -16.94 -18.93
C VAL A 75 6.03 -16.78 -20.18
N ASN A 76 4.94 -16.04 -20.07
CA ASN A 76 4.08 -15.67 -21.19
C ASN A 76 4.66 -14.44 -21.90
N GLY A 77 4.16 -14.15 -23.10
CA GLY A 77 4.47 -12.88 -23.76
C GLY A 77 3.79 -11.70 -23.07
N PHE A 78 3.88 -10.55 -23.71
CA PHE A 78 3.09 -9.39 -23.30
C PHE A 78 1.59 -9.65 -23.50
N THR A 79 0.79 -9.28 -22.51
CA THR A 79 -0.67 -9.27 -22.57
C THR A 79 -1.19 -8.10 -23.41
N HIS A 80 -2.50 -8.07 -23.63
CA HIS A 80 -3.18 -6.92 -24.24
C HIS A 80 -3.04 -5.62 -23.44
N LEU A 81 -2.79 -5.71 -22.12
CA LEU A 81 -2.58 -4.57 -21.24
C LEU A 81 -1.12 -4.13 -21.16
N GLY A 82 -0.21 -4.70 -21.95
CA GLY A 82 1.22 -4.36 -21.89
C GLY A 82 1.99 -5.04 -20.74
N LEU A 83 1.34 -5.90 -19.95
CA LEU A 83 1.96 -6.61 -18.84
C LEU A 83 2.59 -7.93 -19.28
N VAL A 84 3.67 -8.35 -18.63
CA VAL A 84 4.27 -9.69 -18.77
C VAL A 84 3.89 -10.55 -17.59
N GLU A 85 3.29 -11.70 -17.89
CA GLU A 85 2.86 -12.68 -16.88
C GLU A 85 3.85 -13.82 -16.79
N MET A 86 4.18 -14.23 -15.56
CA MET A 86 4.92 -15.46 -15.34
C MET A 86 4.44 -16.19 -14.09
N THR A 87 4.65 -17.50 -14.06
CA THR A 87 4.52 -18.30 -12.84
C THR A 87 5.86 -18.87 -12.46
N ARG A 88 6.19 -18.88 -11.17
CA ARG A 88 7.39 -19.54 -10.64
C ARG A 88 7.01 -20.39 -9.43
N LYS A 89 7.27 -21.70 -9.47
CA LYS A 89 6.85 -22.62 -8.41
C LYS A 89 7.41 -22.16 -7.04
N ARG A 90 6.56 -22.08 -6.02
CA ARG A 90 7.01 -21.88 -4.64
C ARG A 90 7.69 -23.15 -4.14
N THR A 91 8.98 -23.07 -3.86
CA THR A 91 9.78 -24.19 -3.33
C THR A 91 10.08 -24.02 -1.85
N ARG A 92 10.15 -22.77 -1.38
CA ARG A 92 10.40 -22.37 0.01
C ARG A 92 9.71 -21.03 0.27
N GLU A 93 9.70 -20.60 1.52
CA GLU A 93 9.26 -19.26 1.92
C GLU A 93 10.09 -18.17 1.22
N SER A 94 9.44 -17.04 0.92
CA SER A 94 10.14 -15.89 0.35
C SER A 94 11.04 -15.25 1.39
N LEU A 95 12.04 -14.49 0.94
CA LEU A 95 12.96 -13.80 1.85
C LEU A 95 12.23 -12.87 2.82
N ALA A 96 11.20 -12.17 2.36
CA ALA A 96 10.39 -11.28 3.20
C ALA A 96 9.62 -12.06 4.28
N HIS A 97 9.14 -13.27 3.98
CA HIS A 97 8.43 -14.09 4.97
C HIS A 97 9.37 -14.59 6.09
N ILE A 98 10.64 -14.81 5.75
CA ILE A 98 11.67 -15.24 6.73
C ILE A 98 12.16 -14.06 7.57
N LEU A 99 12.30 -12.87 6.95
CA LEU A 99 12.95 -11.71 7.58
C LEU A 99 11.99 -10.69 8.19
N CYS A 100 10.71 -10.73 7.87
CA CYS A 100 9.76 -9.68 8.23
C CYS A 100 8.49 -10.26 8.86
N GLU A 101 7.97 -9.52 9.84
CA GLU A 101 6.63 -9.70 10.38
C GLU A 101 5.65 -8.66 9.79
N PRO A 102 4.33 -8.89 9.88
CA PRO A 102 3.35 -7.88 9.46
C PRO A 102 3.55 -6.57 10.21
N CYS A 103 3.43 -5.44 9.50
CA CYS A 103 3.53 -4.11 10.13
C CYS A 103 2.46 -3.97 11.23
N PRO A 104 2.83 -3.69 12.50
CA PRO A 104 1.86 -3.63 13.60
C PRO A 104 0.90 -2.43 13.47
N THR A 105 1.29 -1.37 12.76
CA THR A 105 0.47 -0.17 12.57
C THR A 105 -0.58 -0.34 11.48
N CYS A 106 -0.18 -0.79 10.28
CA CYS A 106 -1.09 -0.85 9.12
C CYS A 106 -1.51 -2.27 8.75
N GLN A 107 -1.00 -3.29 9.45
CA GLN A 107 -1.29 -4.71 9.19
C GLN A 107 -1.15 -5.08 7.71
N ALA A 108 -0.04 -4.63 7.11
CA ALA A 108 0.31 -4.82 5.69
C ALA A 108 -0.56 -4.08 4.66
N ARG A 109 -1.45 -3.15 5.07
CA ARG A 109 -2.18 -2.29 4.13
C ARG A 109 -1.27 -1.32 3.36
N GLY A 110 -0.12 -0.95 3.93
CA GLY A 110 0.80 0.03 3.32
C GLY A 110 0.38 1.49 3.51
N GLU A 111 -0.76 1.73 4.16
CA GLU A 111 -1.31 3.05 4.44
C GLU A 111 -2.07 3.05 5.78
N VAL A 112 -2.26 4.25 6.32
CA VAL A 112 -3.11 4.51 7.50
C VAL A 112 -4.10 5.61 7.16
N LYS A 113 -5.33 5.51 7.67
CA LYS A 113 -6.37 6.54 7.58
C LYS A 113 -5.83 7.85 8.13
N THR A 114 -6.20 8.96 7.51
CA THR A 114 -5.87 10.29 8.02
C THR A 114 -6.53 10.52 9.37
N ALA A 115 -5.92 11.35 10.23
CA ALA A 115 -6.51 11.67 11.53
C ALA A 115 -7.92 12.27 11.40
N GLN A 116 -8.17 13.07 10.36
CA GLN A 116 -9.50 13.58 10.02
C GLN A 116 -10.52 12.47 9.70
N THR A 117 -10.10 11.42 8.98
CA THR A 117 -10.98 10.26 8.73
C THR A 117 -11.36 9.58 10.05
N ILE A 118 -10.40 9.47 10.98
CA ILE A 118 -10.64 8.91 12.31
C ILE A 118 -11.58 9.79 13.12
N CYS A 119 -11.46 11.11 13.06
CA CYS A 119 -12.41 12.04 13.69
C CYS A 119 -13.85 11.76 13.22
N TYR A 120 -14.07 11.61 11.91
CA TYR A 120 -15.41 11.30 11.39
C TYR A 120 -15.91 9.90 11.77
N GLU A 121 -15.03 8.92 11.95
CA GLU A 121 -15.41 7.59 12.46
C GLU A 121 -15.86 7.68 13.92
N ILE A 122 -15.11 8.39 14.76
CA ILE A 122 -15.43 8.66 16.16
C ILE A 122 -16.79 9.38 16.28
N LEU A 123 -17.02 10.44 15.50
CA LEU A 123 -18.30 11.17 15.53
C LEU A 123 -19.49 10.27 15.16
N ARG A 124 -19.35 9.42 14.13
CA ARG A 124 -20.40 8.47 13.75
C ARG A 124 -20.63 7.41 14.83
N GLU A 125 -19.57 6.98 15.51
CA GLU A 125 -19.67 6.01 16.59
C GLU A 125 -20.35 6.58 17.83
N LEU A 126 -20.02 7.81 18.22
CA LEU A 126 -20.72 8.54 19.29
C LEU A 126 -22.23 8.64 19.04
N VAL A 127 -22.66 8.89 17.80
CA VAL A 127 -24.10 8.88 17.44
C VAL A 127 -24.72 7.49 17.62
N ARG A 128 -23.99 6.42 17.32
CA ARG A 128 -24.47 5.04 17.52
C ARG A 128 -24.58 4.71 19.01
N GLU A 129 -23.52 4.95 19.76
CA GLU A 129 -23.42 4.67 21.19
C GLU A 129 -24.46 5.45 22.00
N SER A 130 -24.67 6.74 21.69
CA SER A 130 -25.68 7.58 22.36
C SER A 130 -27.13 7.13 22.14
N ARG A 131 -27.42 6.42 21.05
CA ARG A 131 -28.74 5.83 20.80
C ARG A 131 -28.91 4.47 21.48
N GLN A 132 -27.83 3.74 21.69
CA GLN A 132 -27.85 2.39 22.24
C GLN A 132 -27.78 2.39 23.77
N PHE A 133 -27.03 3.32 24.35
CA PHE A 133 -26.76 3.39 25.77
C PHE A 133 -27.09 4.75 26.36
N ASP A 134 -27.68 4.74 27.55
CA ASP A 134 -27.96 5.96 28.30
C ASP A 134 -26.80 6.31 29.24
N ALA A 135 -25.66 6.70 28.67
CA ALA A 135 -24.51 7.21 29.44
C ALA A 135 -24.76 8.64 29.92
N ARG A 136 -24.12 9.07 31.01
CA ARG A 136 -24.17 10.48 31.47
C ARG A 136 -23.20 11.35 30.70
N GLU A 137 -22.04 10.80 30.33
CA GLU A 137 -21.02 11.49 29.55
C GLU A 137 -20.22 10.51 28.68
N PHE A 138 -19.59 11.05 27.63
CA PHE A 138 -18.70 10.31 26.75
C PHE A 138 -17.27 10.84 26.88
N ARG A 139 -16.29 9.95 26.77
CA ARG A 139 -14.88 10.32 26.66
C ARG A 139 -14.24 9.68 25.46
N ILE A 140 -13.68 10.49 24.57
CA ILE A 140 -12.88 10.05 23.44
C ILE A 140 -11.43 9.92 23.90
N LEU A 141 -10.88 8.71 23.82
CA LEU A 141 -9.45 8.43 23.96
C LEU A 141 -8.87 8.24 22.56
N ALA A 142 -7.92 9.07 22.14
CA ALA A 142 -7.30 8.93 20.82
C ALA A 142 -5.86 9.47 20.78
N SER A 143 -5.15 9.21 19.69
CA SER A 143 -3.81 9.76 19.49
C SER A 143 -3.80 11.30 19.48
N GLN A 144 -2.66 11.92 19.81
CA GLN A 144 -2.51 13.38 19.85
C GLN A 144 -3.02 14.07 18.59
N LYS A 145 -2.66 13.54 17.40
CA LYS A 145 -3.08 14.12 16.10
C LYS A 145 -4.59 14.17 15.92
N VAL A 146 -5.31 13.18 16.43
CA VAL A 146 -6.78 13.11 16.33
C VAL A 146 -7.40 14.11 17.30
N ILE A 147 -6.86 14.21 18.51
CA ILE A 147 -7.33 15.18 19.51
C ILE A 147 -7.06 16.62 19.05
N ASP A 148 -5.91 16.90 18.45
CA ASP A 148 -5.58 18.23 17.93
C ASP A 148 -6.59 18.68 16.85
N ILE A 149 -6.98 17.77 15.95
CA ILE A 149 -8.01 18.06 14.93
C ILE A 149 -9.36 18.35 15.59
N PHE A 150 -9.75 17.58 16.62
CA PHE A 150 -10.98 17.87 17.36
C PHE A 150 -10.95 19.20 18.11
N LEU A 151 -9.76 19.69 18.50
CA LEU A 151 -9.61 20.96 19.21
C LEU A 151 -9.53 22.17 18.26
N ASP A 152 -9.23 21.95 16.98
CA ASP A 152 -9.06 23.02 15.98
C ASP A 152 -10.04 22.87 14.81
N GLU A 153 -9.68 22.09 13.79
CA GLU A 153 -10.43 22.00 12.52
C GLU A 153 -11.87 21.46 12.69
N ASP A 154 -12.06 20.43 13.51
CA ASP A 154 -13.36 19.77 13.72
C ASP A 154 -14.03 20.16 15.05
N ALA A 155 -13.56 21.21 15.72
CA ALA A 155 -14.12 21.67 16.99
C ALA A 155 -15.61 22.01 16.89
N GLN A 156 -16.03 22.67 15.79
CA GLN A 156 -17.44 22.99 15.56
C GLN A 156 -18.29 21.73 15.35
N SER A 157 -17.76 20.74 14.62
CA SER A 157 -18.44 19.46 14.38
C SER A 157 -18.67 18.70 15.68
N LEU A 158 -17.68 18.68 16.58
CA LEU A 158 -17.79 18.05 17.89
C LEU A 158 -18.80 18.78 18.78
N ALA A 159 -18.77 20.11 18.83
CA ALA A 159 -19.71 20.91 19.62
C ALA A 159 -21.17 20.72 19.16
N MET A 160 -21.42 20.69 17.85
CA MET A 160 -22.76 20.40 17.32
C MET A 160 -23.23 19.00 17.71
N LEU A 161 -22.32 18.02 17.74
CA LEU A 161 -22.66 16.67 18.15
C LEU A 161 -22.94 16.57 19.66
N GLU A 162 -22.16 17.24 20.49
CA GLU A 162 -22.38 17.34 21.94
C GLU A 162 -23.75 17.94 22.26
N GLU A 163 -24.15 18.99 21.55
CA GLU A 163 -25.50 19.59 21.66
C GLU A 163 -26.59 18.62 21.19
N PHE A 164 -26.38 17.93 20.06
CA PHE A 164 -27.33 16.96 19.53
C PHE A 164 -27.54 15.76 20.47
N ILE A 165 -26.47 15.25 21.08
CA ILE A 165 -26.52 14.14 22.04
C ILE A 165 -27.05 14.62 23.40
N ALA A 166 -26.93 15.91 23.70
CA ALA A 166 -27.29 16.55 24.97
C ALA A 166 -26.55 15.95 26.19
N LYS A 167 -25.31 15.47 25.98
CA LYS A 167 -24.44 14.88 27.00
C LYS A 167 -23.00 15.35 26.75
N PRO A 168 -22.24 15.66 27.81
CA PRO A 168 -20.90 16.20 27.63
C PRO A 168 -19.95 15.19 27.00
N ILE A 169 -19.03 15.69 26.16
CA ILE A 169 -18.02 14.89 25.47
C ILE A 169 -16.62 15.41 25.84
N SER A 170 -15.84 14.59 26.53
CA SER A 170 -14.46 14.92 26.92
C SER A 170 -13.44 14.29 25.97
N LEU A 171 -12.33 14.98 25.77
CA LEU A 171 -11.21 14.54 24.94
C LEU A 171 -10.01 14.22 25.82
N GLN A 172 -9.37 13.06 25.60
CA GLN A 172 -8.13 12.69 26.27
C GLN A 172 -7.16 12.06 25.28
N VAL A 173 -5.92 12.55 25.31
CA VAL A 173 -4.84 12.01 24.51
C VAL A 173 -4.36 10.70 25.14
N GLU A 174 -4.28 9.65 24.33
CA GLU A 174 -3.60 8.43 24.69
C GLU A 174 -2.28 8.31 23.91
N THR A 175 -1.16 8.32 24.65
CA THR A 175 0.18 8.42 24.06
C THR A 175 0.65 7.12 23.42
N ILE A 176 0.06 6.00 23.83
CA ILE A 176 0.38 4.67 23.31
C ILE A 176 -0.38 4.39 22.00
N TYR A 177 -1.43 5.17 21.71
CA TYR A 177 -2.30 4.91 20.56
C TYR A 177 -1.64 5.34 19.25
N THR A 178 -1.69 4.42 18.28
CA THR A 178 -1.45 4.76 16.88
C THR A 178 -2.61 5.62 16.35
N GLN A 179 -2.41 6.28 15.19
CA GLN A 179 -3.39 7.25 14.67
C GLN A 179 -4.79 6.69 14.48
N GLU A 180 -4.92 5.40 14.17
CA GLU A 180 -6.20 4.74 13.94
C GLU A 180 -6.82 4.10 15.18
N GLN A 181 -6.14 4.14 16.32
CA GLN A 181 -6.66 3.62 17.57
C GLN A 181 -7.38 4.73 18.32
N TYR A 182 -8.61 4.43 18.73
CA TYR A 182 -9.39 5.25 19.63
C TYR A 182 -10.33 4.36 20.45
N ASP A 183 -10.79 4.88 21.59
CA ASP A 183 -11.88 4.29 22.36
C ASP A 183 -12.88 5.38 22.75
N ILE A 184 -14.14 4.99 22.89
CA ILE A 184 -15.19 5.82 23.47
C ILE A 184 -15.61 5.19 24.80
N VAL A 185 -15.28 5.86 25.89
CA VAL A 185 -15.66 5.42 27.24
C VAL A 185 -17.00 6.05 27.59
N LEU A 186 -17.98 5.19 27.91
CA LEU A 186 -19.29 5.56 28.44
C LEU A 186 -19.22 5.61 29.97
N MET A 187 -19.63 6.73 30.58
CA MET A 187 -19.66 6.91 32.05
C MET A 187 -21.06 7.23 32.57
#